data_AF-A0A8K0DBB0-F1
#
_entry.id   AF-A0A8K0DBB0-F1
#
_cell.length_a   1.000
_cell.length_b   1.000
_cell.length_c   1.000
_cell.angle_alpha   90.00
_cell.angle_beta   90.00
_cell.angle_gamma   90.00
#
_symmetry.space_group_name_H-M   'P 1'
#
loop_
_entity.id
_entity.type
_entity.pdbx_description
1 polymer ?
#
loop_
_entity_poly.entity_id
_entity_poly.type
_entity_poly.pdbx_seq_one_letter_code
_entity_poly.pdbx_strand_id
1 'polypeptide(L)'
;MNALYVTVCIPFLLVLAGFNHAHGFTTFGKTPTNQQTPQPPTPHVSAKSCGDHTDCNYMPHTSCVAEPRTPSRKSCLCGDNKPPANGVCHADRKGPSHRCTDSKECVDDAMCVPMSPGTGLQNQTVCKCVEGFVPNDAECSGADRMGLNAAMGILAVAALYRTLY
;
A
#
# COMPACT_ATOMS: atom_id res chain seq x y z
N MET A 1 -46.24 10.65 -15.61
CA MET A 1 -45.37 10.74 -14.43
C MET A 1 -44.87 9.39 -13.87
N ASN A 2 -45.11 8.22 -14.50
CA ASN A 2 -44.80 6.92 -13.85
C ASN A 2 -43.82 6.01 -14.64
N ALA A 3 -43.46 6.35 -15.88
CA ALA A 3 -42.60 5.49 -16.71
C ALA A 3 -41.10 5.64 -16.39
N LEU A 4 -40.66 6.83 -15.97
CA LEU A 4 -39.25 7.13 -15.69
C LEU A 4 -38.73 6.47 -14.41
N TYR A 5 -39.59 6.27 -13.40
CA TYR A 5 -39.23 5.59 -12.16
C TYR A 5 -38.87 4.12 -12.41
N VAL A 6 -39.64 3.45 -13.27
CA VAL A 6 -39.42 2.05 -13.63
C VAL A 6 -38.10 1.87 -14.41
N THR A 7 -37.80 2.77 -15.34
CA THR A 7 -36.59 2.67 -16.17
C THR A 7 -35.30 3.00 -15.43
N VAL A 8 -35.34 3.83 -14.39
CA VAL A 8 -34.14 4.25 -13.63
C VAL A 8 -33.94 3.43 -12.36
N CYS A 9 -35.02 3.02 -11.68
CA CYS A 9 -34.90 2.26 -10.42
C CYS A 9 -34.56 0.78 -10.64
N ILE A 10 -35.00 0.15 -11.73
CA ILE A 10 -34.70 -1.26 -12.00
C ILE A 10 -33.19 -1.52 -12.23
N PRO A 11 -32.47 -0.76 -13.08
CA PRO A 11 -31.02 -0.98 -13.23
C PRO A 11 -30.26 -0.61 -11.95
N PHE A 12 -30.73 0.37 -11.17
CA PHE A 12 -30.12 0.76 -9.90
C PHE A 12 -30.25 -0.33 -8.82
N LEU A 13 -31.41 -0.99 -8.74
CA LEU A 13 -31.64 -2.10 -7.81
C LEU A 13 -30.87 -3.37 -8.19
N LEU A 14 -30.68 -3.64 -9.49
CA LEU A 14 -29.89 -4.78 -9.98
C LEU A 14 -28.39 -4.63 -9.69
N VAL A 15 -27.86 -3.40 -9.72
CA VAL A 15 -26.47 -3.10 -9.32
C VAL A 15 -26.27 -3.27 -7.81
N LEU A 16 -27.26 -2.92 -6.99
CA LEU A 16 -27.20 -3.09 -5.54
C LEU A 16 -27.34 -4.56 -5.09
N ALA A 17 -28.08 -5.39 -5.83
CA ALA A 17 -28.28 -6.81 -5.49
C ALA A 17 -27.16 -7.75 -6.01
N GLY A 18 -26.23 -7.25 -6.82
CA GLY A 18 -25.39 -8.06 -7.71
C GLY A 18 -24.00 -8.48 -7.24
N PHE A 19 -23.56 -8.20 -6.00
CA PHE A 19 -22.20 -8.57 -5.55
C PHE A 19 -22.14 -9.09 -4.10
N ASN A 20 -22.96 -10.08 -3.78
CA ASN A 20 -22.68 -10.96 -2.63
C ASN A 20 -22.37 -12.39 -3.12
N HIS A 21 -21.29 -12.55 -3.90
CA HIS A 21 -20.57 -13.83 -3.91
C HIS A 21 -19.79 -13.94 -2.59
N ALA A 22 -20.53 -14.16 -1.50
CA ALA A 22 -19.91 -14.63 -0.28
C ALA A 22 -19.37 -16.04 -0.57
N HIS A 23 -18.06 -16.14 -0.76
CA HIS A 23 -17.34 -17.40 -0.77
C HIS A 23 -17.57 -18.07 0.59
N GLY A 24 -18.54 -18.99 0.64
CA GLY A 24 -18.76 -19.85 1.79
C GLY A 24 -17.60 -20.82 1.93
N PHE A 25 -16.60 -20.49 2.75
CA PHE A 25 -15.63 -21.46 3.25
C PHE A 25 -16.29 -22.30 4.34
N THR A 26 -17.10 -23.28 3.93
CA THR A 26 -17.54 -24.36 4.82
C THR A 26 -16.43 -25.41 4.87
N THR A 27 -15.83 -25.65 6.04
CA THR A 27 -15.21 -26.96 6.29
C THR A 27 -15.71 -27.50 7.63
N PHE A 28 -16.37 -28.65 7.56
CA PHE A 28 -16.85 -29.43 8.70
C PHE A 28 -15.74 -30.38 9.18
N GLY A 29 -15.52 -30.41 10.50
CA GLY A 29 -15.30 -31.62 11.29
C GLY A 29 -13.91 -32.28 11.34
N LYS A 30 -13.23 -32.15 12.50
CA LYS A 30 -12.72 -33.28 13.30
C LYS A 30 -12.20 -32.80 14.68
N THR A 31 -12.86 -33.26 15.75
CA THR A 31 -12.40 -33.34 17.16
C THR A 31 -11.37 -34.48 17.32
N PRO A 32 -10.75 -34.73 18.50
CA PRO A 32 -9.95 -33.87 19.40
C PRO A 32 -8.51 -34.44 19.62
N THR A 33 -7.65 -33.67 20.30
CA THR A 33 -6.41 -34.05 21.02
C THR A 33 -5.46 -35.09 20.38
N ASN A 34 -4.32 -34.63 19.86
CA ASN A 34 -3.06 -35.32 20.10
C ASN A 34 -1.89 -34.33 20.08
N GLN A 35 -0.95 -34.56 20.99
CA GLN A 35 0.22 -33.75 21.32
C GLN A 35 0.94 -33.29 20.04
N GLN A 36 0.96 -31.98 19.82
CA GLN A 36 1.73 -31.39 18.74
C GLN A 36 3.21 -31.53 19.13
N THR A 37 3.82 -32.59 18.61
CA THR A 37 5.27 -32.69 18.43
C THR A 37 5.75 -31.36 17.85
N PRO A 38 6.86 -30.76 18.32
CA PRO A 38 7.33 -29.49 17.76
C PRO A 38 7.54 -29.70 16.26
N GLN A 39 6.69 -29.10 15.43
CA GLN A 39 6.98 -28.99 14.01
C GLN A 39 8.34 -28.29 13.91
N PRO A 40 9.28 -28.81 13.11
CA PRO A 40 10.51 -28.08 12.84
C PRO A 40 10.10 -26.69 12.37
N PRO A 41 10.68 -25.61 12.91
CA PRO A 41 10.31 -24.28 12.49
C PRO A 41 10.54 -24.23 10.98
N THR A 42 9.46 -24.11 10.21
CA THR A 42 9.56 -23.55 8.87
C THR A 42 10.41 -22.31 9.04
N PRO A 43 11.54 -22.16 8.35
CA PRO A 43 12.32 -20.94 8.44
C PRO A 43 11.43 -19.85 7.86
N HIS A 44 10.65 -19.20 8.73
CA HIS A 44 10.19 -17.86 8.50
C HIS A 44 11.50 -17.11 8.28
N VAL A 45 11.78 -16.79 7.02
CA VAL A 45 12.90 -15.95 6.64
C VAL A 45 12.56 -14.57 7.19
N SER A 46 12.75 -14.42 8.49
CA SER A 46 12.52 -13.18 9.20
C SER A 46 13.67 -12.27 8.82
N ALA A 47 13.35 -11.12 8.24
CA ALA A 47 14.32 -10.08 8.00
C ALA A 47 15.08 -9.76 9.29
N LYS A 48 16.39 -9.49 9.17
CA LYS A 48 17.24 -9.12 10.30
C LYS A 48 16.79 -7.77 10.85
N SER A 49 16.66 -7.68 12.17
CA SER A 49 16.37 -6.43 12.87
C SER A 49 17.51 -5.42 12.69
N CYS A 50 17.17 -4.14 12.65
CA CYS A 50 18.12 -3.04 12.52
C CYS A 50 17.72 -1.85 13.40
N GLY A 51 18.68 -1.02 13.80
CA GLY A 51 18.44 0.30 14.38
C GLY A 51 18.43 1.38 13.30
N ASP A 52 19.41 1.29 12.40
CA ASP A 52 19.65 2.23 11.32
C ASP A 52 20.02 1.56 9.99
N HIS A 53 19.94 2.32 8.90
CA HIS A 53 20.25 1.81 7.56
C HIS A 53 21.69 1.27 7.41
N THR A 54 22.64 1.72 8.24
CA THR A 54 24.03 1.19 8.24
C THR A 54 24.10 -0.27 8.69
N ASP A 55 23.18 -0.71 9.54
CA ASP A 55 23.12 -2.09 10.03
C ASP A 55 22.73 -3.08 8.94
N CYS A 56 22.20 -2.58 7.82
CA CYS A 56 21.82 -3.35 6.64
C CYS A 56 22.89 -3.36 5.55
N ASN A 57 24.01 -2.64 5.71
CA ASN A 57 25.08 -2.56 4.69
C ASN A 57 25.75 -3.91 4.36
N TYR A 58 25.66 -4.90 5.26
CA TYR A 58 26.19 -6.25 5.03
C TYR A 58 25.42 -7.00 3.93
N MET A 59 24.19 -6.55 3.59
CA MET A 59 23.36 -7.14 2.56
C MET A 59 23.02 -6.07 1.51
N PRO A 60 23.54 -6.20 0.28
CA PRO A 60 23.37 -5.18 -0.73
C PRO A 60 21.88 -5.00 -1.07
N HIS A 61 21.51 -3.77 -1.45
CA HIS A 61 20.14 -3.39 -1.84
C HIS A 61 19.08 -3.49 -0.73
N THR A 62 19.46 -3.73 0.53
CA THR A 62 18.53 -3.67 1.67
C THR A 62 18.58 -2.31 2.37
N SER A 63 17.48 -1.93 3.02
CA SER A 63 17.39 -0.75 3.88
C SER A 63 16.69 -1.08 5.19
N CYS A 64 17.02 -0.33 6.24
CA CYS A 64 16.34 -0.44 7.52
C CYS A 64 14.99 0.29 7.47
N VAL A 65 13.91 -0.48 7.40
CA VAL A 65 12.55 0.05 7.27
C VAL A 65 11.72 -0.34 8.48
N ALA A 66 10.90 0.60 8.96
CA ALA A 66 9.99 0.38 10.07
C ALA A 66 8.72 -0.34 9.60
N GLU A 67 8.25 -1.31 10.38
CA GLU A 67 7.00 -2.00 10.10
C GLU A 67 5.80 -1.04 10.24
N PRO A 68 4.89 -0.93 9.27
CA PRO A 68 3.76 0.00 9.31
C PRO A 68 2.87 -0.14 10.55
N ARG A 69 2.69 -1.38 11.05
CA ARG A 69 1.87 -1.66 12.24
C ARG A 69 2.62 -1.43 13.56
N THR A 70 3.95 -1.52 13.53
CA THR A 70 4.81 -1.43 14.72
C THR A 70 6.06 -0.62 14.39
N PRO A 71 6.00 0.72 14.41
CA PRO A 71 7.11 1.58 13.97
C PRO A 71 8.38 1.45 14.83
N SER A 72 8.26 0.89 16.04
CA SER A 72 9.40 0.55 16.90
C SER A 72 10.20 -0.65 16.39
N ARG A 73 9.60 -1.50 15.56
CA ARG A 73 10.28 -2.65 14.94
C ARG A 73 10.75 -2.25 13.56
N LYS A 74 12.06 -2.20 13.37
CA LYS A 74 12.68 -2.01 12.06
C LYS A 74 13.43 -3.27 11.62
N SER A 75 13.43 -3.52 10.33
CA SER A 75 14.12 -4.68 9.75
C SER A 75 14.75 -4.34 8.41
N CYS A 76 15.80 -5.08 8.04
CA CYS A 76 16.46 -4.94 6.75
C CYS A 76 15.61 -5.60 5.66
N LEU A 77 14.96 -4.77 4.85
CA LEU A 77 14.06 -5.20 3.78
C LEU A 77 14.60 -4.76 2.42
N CYS A 78 14.22 -5.49 1.38
CA CYS A 78 14.44 -5.13 -0.01
C CYS A 78 13.49 -3.99 -0.43
N GLY A 79 13.74 -3.36 -1.58
CA GLY A 79 12.98 -2.21 -2.08
C GLY A 79 11.46 -2.44 -2.20
N ASP A 80 11.01 -3.69 -2.28
CA ASP A 80 9.62 -4.14 -2.30
C ASP A 80 9.05 -4.46 -0.91
N ASN A 81 9.71 -4.03 0.17
CA ASN A 81 9.40 -4.35 1.57
C ASN A 81 9.41 -5.84 1.91
N LYS A 82 10.02 -6.70 1.08
CA LYS A 82 10.16 -8.13 1.37
C LYS A 82 11.51 -8.45 2.00
N PRO A 83 11.59 -9.52 2.81
CA PRO A 83 12.89 -10.04 3.25
C PRO A 83 13.71 -10.51 2.03
N PRO A 84 15.05 -10.36 2.07
CA PRO A 84 15.91 -10.87 1.01
C PRO A 84 15.80 -12.39 0.88
N ALA A 85 15.57 -12.86 -0.34
CA ALA A 85 15.50 -14.29 -0.64
C ALA A 85 16.92 -14.83 -0.82
N ASN A 86 17.34 -15.75 0.06
CA ASN A 86 18.71 -16.30 0.06
C ASN A 86 19.82 -15.23 0.07
N GLY A 87 19.55 -14.10 0.73
CA GLY A 87 20.48 -12.97 0.80
C GLY A 87 20.51 -12.05 -0.42
N VAL A 88 19.56 -12.22 -1.35
CA VAL A 88 19.46 -11.42 -2.57
C VAL A 88 18.13 -10.66 -2.61
N CYS A 89 18.18 -9.41 -3.07
CA CYS A 89 16.99 -8.61 -3.39
C CYS A 89 16.74 -8.63 -4.89
N HIS A 90 15.48 -8.87 -5.28
CA HIS A 90 15.06 -8.89 -6.69
C HIS A 90 14.31 -7.62 -7.11
N ALA A 91 14.04 -6.71 -6.17
CA ALA A 91 13.37 -5.45 -6.47
C ALA A 91 14.32 -4.49 -7.17
N ASP A 92 13.97 -4.08 -8.39
CA ASP A 92 14.73 -3.11 -9.19
C ASP A 92 14.55 -1.67 -8.68
N ARG A 93 13.36 -1.38 -8.13
CA ARG A 93 13.00 -0.07 -7.57
C ARG A 93 12.78 -0.15 -6.07
N LYS A 94 12.89 1.01 -5.42
CA LYS A 94 12.86 1.17 -3.97
C LYS A 94 11.63 1.94 -3.54
N GLY A 95 10.85 1.35 -2.64
CA GLY A 95 9.67 1.97 -2.08
C GLY A 95 9.98 3.10 -1.09
N PRO A 96 8.94 3.70 -0.51
CA PRO A 96 9.08 4.72 0.52
C PRO A 96 9.94 4.25 1.71
N SER A 97 10.70 5.16 2.33
CA SER A 97 11.61 4.89 3.47
C SER A 97 12.84 4.03 3.17
N HIS A 98 13.06 3.62 1.91
CA HIS A 98 14.31 2.97 1.50
C HIS A 98 15.40 3.98 1.17
N ARG A 99 16.66 3.61 1.40
CA ARG A 99 17.83 4.44 1.07
C ARG A 99 18.03 4.50 -0.44
N CYS A 100 18.21 5.70 -0.98
CA CYS A 100 18.42 5.98 -2.40
C CYS A 100 19.62 6.90 -2.61
N THR A 101 20.23 6.84 -3.79
CA THR A 101 21.23 7.84 -4.24
C THR A 101 20.63 8.80 -5.26
N ASP A 102 19.75 8.28 -6.11
CA ASP A 102 19.07 9.00 -7.17
C ASP A 102 17.56 8.74 -7.11
N SER A 103 16.75 9.72 -7.54
CA SER A 103 15.30 9.58 -7.62
C SER A 103 14.87 8.49 -8.60
N LYS A 104 15.69 8.16 -9.61
CA LYS A 104 15.40 7.05 -10.56
C LYS A 104 15.37 5.66 -9.91
N GLU A 105 15.96 5.52 -8.73
CA GLU A 105 15.92 4.26 -7.97
C GLU A 105 14.60 4.10 -7.21
N CYS A 106 13.86 5.17 -7.00
CA CYS A 106 12.59 5.12 -6.30
C CYS A 106 11.46 4.63 -7.21
N VAL A 107 10.41 4.08 -6.59
CA VAL A 107 9.14 3.79 -7.27
C VAL A 107 8.51 5.04 -7.89
N ASP A 108 7.56 4.84 -8.78
CA ASP A 108 6.85 5.95 -9.41
C ASP A 108 6.16 6.82 -8.34
N ASP A 109 6.04 8.12 -8.62
CA ASP A 109 5.52 9.12 -7.70
C ASP A 109 6.29 9.23 -6.36
N ALA A 110 7.57 8.83 -6.34
CA ALA A 110 8.51 9.06 -5.25
C ALA A 110 9.79 9.78 -5.71
N MET A 111 10.39 10.55 -4.82
CA MET A 111 11.64 11.27 -5.03
C MET A 111 12.65 10.98 -3.92
N CYS A 112 13.94 11.00 -4.27
CA CYS A 112 15.02 10.80 -3.31
C CYS A 112 15.31 12.10 -2.58
N VAL A 113 15.02 12.14 -1.27
CA VAL A 113 15.13 13.35 -0.44
C VAL A 113 15.98 13.11 0.79
N PRO A 114 16.67 14.13 1.33
CA PRO A 114 17.36 14.00 2.60
C PRO A 114 16.36 13.67 3.72
N MET A 115 16.75 12.75 4.60
CA MET A 115 16.01 12.42 5.80
C MET A 115 15.88 13.67 6.67
N SER A 116 14.67 13.92 7.20
CA SER A 116 14.42 15.16 7.95
C SER A 116 15.33 15.28 9.19
N PRO A 117 15.81 16.50 9.50
CA PRO A 117 16.67 16.75 10.65
C PRO A 117 15.90 16.42 11.94
N GLY A 118 16.39 15.45 12.71
CA GLY A 118 15.77 14.99 13.96
C GLY A 118 15.95 13.51 14.28
N THR A 119 16.34 12.69 13.30
CA THR A 119 16.57 11.24 13.46
C THR A 119 18.05 10.86 13.67
N GLY A 120 18.94 11.84 13.91
CA GLY A 120 20.36 11.59 14.21
C GLY A 120 21.21 11.13 13.01
N LEU A 121 20.59 10.78 11.88
CA LEU A 121 21.24 10.36 10.65
C LEU A 121 21.46 11.55 9.71
N GLN A 122 22.49 12.34 10.02
CA GLN A 122 22.98 13.37 9.10
C GLN A 122 23.42 12.69 7.78
N ASN A 123 23.02 13.25 6.63
CA ASN A 123 23.41 12.82 5.28
C ASN A 123 22.85 11.49 4.75
N GLN A 124 21.71 11.00 5.24
CA GLN A 124 21.03 9.87 4.60
C GLN A 124 19.85 10.35 3.75
N THR A 125 19.80 9.88 2.50
CA THR A 125 18.73 10.14 1.54
C THR A 125 17.80 8.94 1.44
N VAL A 126 16.50 9.20 1.43
CA VAL A 126 15.44 8.18 1.40
C VAL A 126 14.39 8.50 0.35
N CYS A 127 13.77 7.47 -0.22
CA CYS A 127 12.64 7.64 -1.12
C CYS A 127 11.43 8.13 -0.32
N LYS A 128 10.82 9.21 -0.79
CA LYS A 128 9.60 9.79 -0.21
C LYS A 128 8.59 10.04 -1.32
N CYS A 129 7.32 9.69 -1.08
CA CYS A 129 6.25 10.01 -2.02
C CYS A 129 6.16 11.52 -2.26
N VAL A 130 5.88 11.89 -3.51
CA VAL A 130 5.64 13.28 -3.90
C VAL A 130 4.35 13.80 -3.27
N GLU A 131 4.15 15.12 -3.25
CA GLU A 131 2.97 15.72 -2.65
C GLU A 131 1.67 15.22 -3.31
N GLY A 132 0.69 14.83 -2.48
CA GLY A 132 -0.59 14.26 -2.95
C GLY A 132 -0.61 12.73 -3.02
N PHE A 133 0.52 12.07 -2.80
CA PHE A 133 0.64 10.61 -2.73
C PHE A 133 0.95 10.15 -1.30
N VAL A 134 0.41 9.00 -0.92
CA VAL A 134 0.64 8.37 0.38
C VAL A 134 1.36 7.04 0.21
N PRO A 135 2.28 6.67 1.12
CA PRO A 135 2.94 5.38 1.07
C PRO A 135 1.91 4.26 1.29
N ASN A 136 1.88 3.31 0.36
CA ASN A 136 1.08 2.10 0.43
C ASN A 136 2.01 0.91 0.23
N ASP A 137 2.43 0.32 1.35
CA ASP A 137 3.49 -0.69 1.36
C ASP A 137 4.76 -0.20 0.64
N ALA A 138 5.16 -0.84 -0.46
CA ALA A 138 6.35 -0.50 -1.22
C ALA A 138 6.09 0.51 -2.36
N GLU A 139 4.86 1.00 -2.50
CA GLU A 139 4.46 1.91 -3.58
C GLU A 139 3.92 3.23 -3.03
N CYS A 140 3.76 4.23 -3.90
CA CYS A 140 3.09 5.48 -3.59
C CYS A 140 1.71 5.45 -4.25
N SER A 141 0.64 5.47 -3.44
CA SER A 141 -0.73 5.54 -3.94
C SER A 141 -1.24 6.98 -3.86
N GLY A 142 -1.73 7.51 -4.99
CA GLY A 142 -2.33 8.84 -5.06
C GLY A 142 -3.75 8.86 -4.49
N ALA A 143 -4.15 9.98 -3.92
CA ALA A 143 -5.58 10.26 -3.78
C ALA A 143 -6.09 10.75 -5.14
N ASP A 144 -6.88 9.94 -5.84
CA ASP A 144 -7.64 10.39 -7.01
C ASP A 144 -8.44 11.64 -6.63
N ARG A 145 -7.98 12.83 -7.06
CA ARG A 145 -8.74 14.10 -6.92
C ARG A 145 -9.91 14.15 -7.91
N MET A 146 -10.50 13.01 -8.26
CA MET A 146 -11.60 12.88 -9.22
C MET A 146 -12.96 13.33 -8.66
N GLY A 147 -13.06 13.60 -7.34
CA GLY A 147 -14.34 13.89 -6.68
C GLY A 147 -14.87 15.33 -6.77
N LEU A 148 -14.05 16.31 -7.17
CA LEU A 148 -14.45 17.74 -7.08
C LEU A 148 -14.99 18.33 -8.39
N ASN A 149 -14.80 17.67 -9.54
CA ASN A 149 -15.25 18.21 -10.84
C ASN A 149 -16.67 17.76 -11.23
N ALA A 150 -17.19 16.68 -10.65
CA ALA A 150 -18.54 16.21 -10.98
C ALA A 150 -19.64 17.14 -10.43
N ALA A 151 -19.45 17.71 -9.23
CA ALA A 151 -20.43 18.60 -8.61
C ALA A 151 -20.64 19.92 -9.39
N MET A 152 -19.56 20.48 -9.95
CA MET A 152 -19.62 21.70 -10.77
C MET A 152 -20.33 21.46 -12.11
N GLY A 153 -20.12 20.29 -12.72
CA GLY A 153 -20.84 19.89 -13.94
C GLY A 153 -22.34 19.74 -13.71
N ILE A 154 -22.76 19.12 -12.60
CA ILE A 154 -24.17 18.94 -12.24
C ILE A 154 -24.85 20.29 -11.97
N LEU A 155 -24.19 21.21 -11.27
CA LEU A 155 -24.71 22.56 -11.01
C LEU A 155 -24.88 23.39 -12.29
N ALA A 156 -23.93 23.30 -13.22
CA ALA A 156 -24.02 23.99 -14.51
C ALA A 156 -25.19 23.48 -15.35
N VAL A 157 -25.39 22.16 -15.41
CA VAL A 157 -26.53 21.55 -16.13
C VAL A 157 -27.87 21.90 -15.46
N ALA A 158 -27.93 21.90 -14.12
CA ALA A 158 -29.13 22.30 -13.39
C ALA A 158 -29.49 23.78 -13.59
N ALA A 159 -28.48 24.67 -13.64
CA ALA A 159 -28.68 26.08 -13.92
C ALA A 159 -29.15 26.35 -15.35
N LEU A 160 -28.59 25.63 -16.34
CA LEU A 160 -29.01 25.70 -17.74
C LEU A 160 -30.44 25.16 -17.93
N TYR A 161 -30.79 24.05 -17.28
CA TYR A 161 -32.14 23.50 -17.33
C TYR A 161 -33.18 24.50 -16.81
N ARG A 162 -32.89 25.16 -15.68
CA ARG A 162 -33.76 26.19 -15.08
C ARG A 162 -33.87 27.49 -15.87
N THR A 163 -32.94 27.75 -16.79
CA THR A 163 -32.98 28.96 -17.64
C THR A 163 -33.66 28.70 -18.98
N LEU A 164 -33.72 27.44 -19.42
CA LEU A 164 -34.33 27.03 -20.69
C LEU A 164 -35.79 26.55 -20.55
N TYR A 165 -36.21 26.15 -19.33
CA TYR A 165 -37.57 25.69 -19.00
C TYR A 165 -38.05 26.33 -17.70
#